data_AF-A0A139PCE3-F1
#
_entry.id   AF-A0A139PCE3-F1
#
_cell.length_a   1.000
_cell.length_b   1.000
_cell.length_c   1.000
_cell.angle_alpha   90.00
_cell.angle_beta   90.00
_cell.angle_gamma   90.00
#
_symmetry.space_group_name_H-M   'P 1'
#
loop_
_entity.id
_entity.type
_entity.pdbx_description
1 polymer ?
#
loop_
_entity_poly.entity_id
_entity_poly.type
_entity_poly.pdbx_seq_one_letter_code
_entity_poly.pdbx_strand_id
1 'polypeptide(L)' 'MDTVILTGVLTDICVLHTAIDAYNLGYQIEVVAPAVASISEENHQFALNHLQNVLGSTIIDTI' A
#
# COMPACT_ATOMS: atom_id res chain seq x y z
N MET A 1 6.37 13.48 11.77
CA MET A 1 5.19 12.80 11.23
C MET A 1 5.75 11.53 10.66
N ASP A 2 5.49 10.41 11.32
CA ASP A 2 6.37 9.24 11.20
C ASP A 2 5.65 8.09 10.48
N THR A 3 4.33 8.19 10.35
CA THR A 3 3.44 7.22 9.68
C THR A 3 2.61 7.90 8.60
N VAL A 4 2.45 7.23 7.45
CA VAL A 4 1.55 7.62 6.36
C VAL A 4 0.49 6.55 6.15
N ILE A 5 -0.76 6.96 5.90
CA ILE A 5 -1.89 6.08 5.61
C ILE A 5 -2.28 6.24 4.15
N LEU A 6 -2.17 5.17 3.37
CA LEU A 6 -2.39 5.18 1.93
C LEU A 6 -3.79 4.64 1.57
N THR A 7 -4.46 5.39 0.71
CA THR A 7 -5.75 5.07 0.07
C THR A 7 -5.71 5.53 -1.39
N GLY A 8 -6.66 5.08 -2.21
CA GLY A 8 -6.81 5.52 -3.60
C GLY A 8 -6.49 4.44 -4.65
N VAL A 9 -6.17 4.87 -5.87
CA VAL A 9 -5.96 3.98 -7.02
C VAL A 9 -4.73 4.41 -7.84
N LEU A 10 -4.05 3.51 -8.55
CA LEU A 10 -4.19 2.05 -8.53
C LEU A 10 -3.28 1.43 -7.46
N THR A 11 -3.72 0.33 -6.83
CA THR A 11 -2.95 -0.38 -5.78
C THR A 11 -1.54 -0.74 -6.24
N ASP A 12 -1.41 -1.21 -7.47
CA ASP A 12 -0.18 -1.72 -8.09
C ASP A 12 0.62 -0.68 -8.88
N ILE A 13 0.14 0.57 -8.96
CA ILE A 13 0.83 1.64 -9.71
C ILE A 13 1.09 2.84 -8.79
N CYS A 14 0.11 3.72 -8.61
CA CYS A 14 0.32 4.96 -7.87
C CYS A 14 0.50 4.70 -6.38
N VAL A 15 -0.33 3.82 -5.80
CA VAL A 15 -0.24 3.46 -4.37
C VAL A 15 1.06 2.73 -4.09
N LEU A 16 1.44 1.76 -4.94
CA LEU A 16 2.69 1.02 -4.81
C LEU A 16 3.92 1.93 -4.88
N HIS A 17 4.01 2.79 -5.90
CA HIS A 17 5.16 3.71 -6.01
C HIS A 17 5.20 4.74 -4.86
N THR A 18 4.04 5.23 -4.43
CA THR A 18 3.96 6.13 -3.26
C THR A 18 4.45 5.43 -2.00
N ALA A 19 4.10 4.15 -1.81
CA ALA A 19 4.59 3.36 -0.68
C ALA A 19 6.10 3.10 -0.77
N ILE A 20 6.64 2.83 -1.96
CA ILE A 20 8.09 2.67 -2.17
C ILE A 20 8.84 3.95 -1.80
N ASP A 21 8.34 5.11 -2.22
CA ASP A 21 8.93 6.40 -1.87
C ASP A 21 8.84 6.67 -0.37
N ALA A 22 7.68 6.38 0.25
CA ALA A 22 7.50 6.51 1.69
C ALA A 22 8.46 5.61 2.47
N TYR A 23 8.65 4.37 2.02
CA TYR A 23 9.59 3.42 2.61
C TYR A 23 11.03 3.96 2.55
N ASN A 24 11.47 4.43 1.37
CA ASN A 24 12.81 4.97 1.18
C ASN A 24 13.07 6.25 2.00
N LEU A 25 12.02 7.02 2.28
CA LEU A 25 12.08 8.20 3.15
C LEU A 25 11.97 7.86 4.65
N GLY A 26 11.80 6.58 5.01
CA GLY A 26 11.77 6.10 6.39
C GLY A 26 10.43 6.28 7.10
N TYR A 27 9.33 6.44 6.36
CA TYR A 27 7.99 6.45 6.96
C TYR A 27 7.51 5.03 7.28
N GLN A 28 6.77 4.90 8.37
CA GLN A 28 5.90 3.75 8.58
C GLN A 28 4.68 3.85 7.67
N ILE A 29 4.23 2.73 7.13
CA ILE A 29 3.19 2.71 6.10
C ILE A 29 2.02 1.85 6.57
N GLU A 30 0.83 2.44 6.53
CA GLU A 30 -0.44 1.73 6.67
C GLU A 30 -1.21 1.82 5.36
N VAL A 31 -1.77 0.71 4.90
CA VAL A 31 -2.57 0.66 3.68
C VAL A 31 -3.95 0.14 4.04
N VAL A 32 -4.98 0.94 3.77
CA VAL A 32 -6.37 0.55 4.03
C VAL A 32 -6.88 -0.25 2.84
N ALA A 33 -6.84 -1.59 2.94
CA ALA A 33 -7.20 -2.50 1.88
C ALA A 33 -8.58 -2.20 1.23
N PRO A 34 -9.67 -1.96 1.98
CA PRO A 34 -10.97 -1.64 1.36
C PRO A 34 -11.03 -0.26 0.70
N ALA A 35 -10.00 0.58 0.88
CA ALA A 35 -9.90 1.92 0.31
C ALA A 35 -8.82 2.04 -0.77
N VAL A 36 -8.29 0.91 -1.26
CA VAL A 36 -7.42 0.86 -2.43
C VAL A 36 -7.97 -0.11 -3.47
N ALA A 37 -7.76 0.15 -4.76
CA ALA A 37 -8.21 -0.75 -5.82
C ALA A 37 -7.26 -0.75 -7.02
N SER A 38 -7.22 -1.87 -7.75
CA SER A 38 -6.62 -1.97 -9.09
C SER A 38 -7.66 -2.41 -10.12
N ILE A 39 -7.30 -2.37 -11.41
CA ILE A 39 -8.12 -2.88 -12.51
C ILE A 39 -8.12 -4.42 -12.51
N SER A 40 -6.98 -5.03 -12.16
CA SER A 40 -6.81 -6.49 -12.07
C SER A 40 -6.75 -6.91 -10.62
N GLU A 41 -7.56 -7.92 -10.27
CA GLU A 41 -7.53 -8.54 -8.94
C GLU A 41 -6.15 -9.17 -8.67
N GLU A 42 -5.54 -9.80 -9.67
CA GLU A 42 -4.20 -10.38 -9.55
C GLU A 42 -3.17 -9.30 -9.18
N ASN A 43 -3.22 -8.15 -9.85
CA ASN A 43 -2.31 -7.05 -9.57
C ASN A 43 -2.58 -6.41 -8.21
N HIS A 44 -3.85 -6.27 -7.83
CA HIS A 44 -4.25 -5.79 -6.51
C HIS A 44 -3.66 -6.67 -5.41
N GLN A 45 -3.84 -8.00 -5.51
CA GLN A 45 -3.30 -8.95 -4.55
C GLN A 45 -1.76 -9.00 -4.57
N PHE A 46 -1.13 -8.92 -5.74
CA PHE A 46 0.33 -8.80 -5.83
C PHE A 46 0.83 -7.57 -5.07
N ALA A 47 0.21 -6.42 -5.28
CA ALA A 47 0.61 -5.17 -4.65
C ALA A 47 0.43 -5.22 -3.13
N LEU A 48 -0.71 -5.70 -2.62
CA LEU A 48 -0.94 -5.87 -1.17
C LEU A 48 0.12 -6.78 -0.54
N ASN A 49 0.45 -7.91 -1.20
CA ASN A 49 1.50 -8.80 -0.74
C ASN A 49 2.89 -8.16 -0.77
N HIS A 50 3.21 -7.34 -1.78
CA HIS A 50 4.47 -6.61 -1.86
C HIS A 50 4.58 -5.56 -0.76
N LEU A 51 3.52 -4.76 -0.57
CA LEU A 51 3.42 -3.74 0.46
C LEU A 51 3.67 -4.36 1.85
N GLN A 52 3.04 -5.48 2.16
CA GLN A 52 3.20 -6.16 3.45
C GLN A 52 4.57 -6.83 3.62
N ASN A 53 4.98 -7.68 2.67
CA ASN A 53 6.11 -8.60 2.86
C ASN A 53 7.46 -8.01 2.45
N VAL A 54 7.47 -6.98 1.60
CA VAL A 54 8.71 -6.35 1.11
C VAL A 54 8.92 -4.99 1.75
N LEU A 55 7.88 -4.15 1.80
CA LEU A 55 7.98 -2.80 2.37
C LEU A 55 7.62 -2.75 3.87
N GLY A 56 7.16 -3.86 4.46
CA GLY A 56 6.78 -3.91 5.88
C GLY A 56 5.54 -3.08 6.22
N SER A 57 4.67 -2.80 5.24
CA SER A 57 3.45 -2.03 5.46
C SER A 57 2.42 -2.83 6.26
N THR A 58 1.67 -2.18 7.13
CA THR A 58 0.51 -2.79 7.80
C THR A 58 -0.71 -2.69 6.91
N ILE A 59 -1.35 -3.82 6.61
CA ILE A 59 -2.58 -3.88 5.83
C ILE A 59 -3.78 -3.87 6.79
N ILE A 60 -4.68 -2.90 6.61
CA ILE A 60 -5.85 -2.70 7.46
C ILE A 60 -7.10 -3.20 6.72
N ASP A 61 -7.69 -4.29 7.22
CA ASP A 61 -8.84 -4.99 6.62
C ASP A 61 -10.19 -4.71 7.30
N THR A 62 -10.21 -3.94 8.39
CA THR A 62 -11.45 -3.61 9.14
C THR A 62 -11.42 -2.16 9.60
N ILE A 63 -12.51 -1.45 9.39
CA ILE A 63 -12.77 -0.12 9.97
C ILE A 63 -13.85 -0.27 11.04
#